data_AF-A0AAR5NYM3-F1
#
_entry.id   AF-A0AAR5NYM3-F1
#
_cell.length_a   1.000
_cell.length_b   1.000
_cell.length_c   1.000
_cell.angle_alpha   90.00
_cell.angle_beta   90.00
_cell.angle_gamma   90.00
#
_symmetry.space_group_name_H-M   'P 1'
#
loop_
_entity.id
_entity.type
_entity.pdbx_description
1 polymer ?
#
loop_
_entity_poly.entity_id
_entity_poly.type
_entity_poly.pdbx_seq_one_letter_code
_entity_poly.pdbx_strand_id
1 'polypeptide(L)'
;MKNIIELTKNSVDAAEKCLYMMLEKNQQFKAAEKLKELLPDGVTAKIQQMLRIQEHEENAVLVHGDCWNNNYMFKYPKQEKTLPESVKFLDFQVTKLSSPVMDLSYHIYATASEKELAQLKELLQIYYSSLSSMLKKLGCDPEKVFPYEELIRQWKKYSCFGFAMSSFVLQIVLLEKEDTIDIEAMGGEN
;
A
#
# COMPACT_ATOMS: atom_id res chain seq x y z
N MET A 1 -2.01 22.75 12.40
CA MET A 1 -2.42 22.23 11.07
C MET A 1 -1.45 22.57 9.93
N LYS A 2 -1.13 23.84 9.62
CA LYS A 2 -0.15 24.19 8.56
C LYS A 2 1.25 23.62 8.79
N ASN A 3 1.78 23.70 10.01
CA ASN A 3 3.12 23.17 10.35
C ASN A 3 3.21 21.63 10.24
N ILE A 4 2.14 20.90 10.53
CA ILE A 4 2.11 19.43 10.46
C ILE A 4 2.14 18.97 9.00
N ILE A 5 1.32 19.60 8.15
CA ILE A 5 1.30 19.32 6.70
C ILE A 5 2.67 19.63 6.08
N GLU A 6 3.32 20.70 6.51
CA GLU A 6 4.64 21.10 6.03
C GLU A 6 5.76 20.17 6.52
N LEU A 7 5.71 19.72 7.79
CA LEU A 7 6.62 18.69 8.33
C LEU A 7 6.46 17.34 7.62
N THR A 8 5.22 16.93 7.35
CA THR A 8 4.92 15.68 6.65
C THR A 8 5.37 15.75 5.19
N LYS A 9 5.21 16.90 4.54
CA LYS A 9 5.72 17.11 3.19
C LYS A 9 7.24 17.06 3.16
N ASN A 10 7.90 17.74 4.10
CA ASN A 10 9.36 17.77 4.17
C ASN A 10 9.96 16.38 4.42
N SER A 11 9.28 15.52 5.20
CA SER A 11 9.75 14.16 5.48
C SER A 11 9.62 13.24 4.29
N VAL A 12 8.49 13.28 3.57
CA VAL A 12 8.30 12.52 2.33
C VAL A 12 9.32 12.97 1.28
N ASP A 13 9.50 14.28 1.10
CA ASP A 13 10.43 14.82 0.09
C ASP A 13 11.90 14.50 0.41
N ALA A 14 12.29 14.53 1.70
CA ALA A 14 13.62 14.14 2.14
C ALA A 14 13.90 12.67 1.85
N ALA A 15 12.90 11.84 2.07
CA ALA A 15 13.11 10.42 2.03
C ALA A 15 12.94 9.84 0.61
N GLU A 16 12.15 10.49 -0.26
CA GLU A 16 12.21 10.31 -1.71
C GLU A 16 13.62 10.57 -2.25
N LYS A 17 14.29 11.65 -1.81
CA LYS A 17 15.70 11.90 -2.18
C LYS A 17 16.62 10.78 -1.70
N CYS A 18 16.42 10.26 -0.49
CA CYS A 18 17.18 9.11 0.01
C CYS A 18 17.02 7.88 -0.90
N LEU A 19 15.79 7.58 -1.35
CA LEU A 19 15.55 6.49 -2.28
C LEU A 19 16.32 6.69 -3.61
N TYR A 20 16.28 7.89 -4.19
CA TYR A 20 17.06 8.19 -5.39
C TYR A 20 18.58 8.05 -5.17
N MET A 21 19.11 8.58 -4.07
CA MET A 21 20.52 8.44 -3.71
C MET A 21 20.93 6.98 -3.54
N MET A 22 20.08 6.15 -2.92
CA MET A 22 20.32 4.72 -2.77
C MET A 22 20.34 4.01 -4.13
N LEU A 23 19.41 4.32 -5.03
CA LEU A 23 19.39 3.75 -6.38
C LEU A 23 20.65 4.13 -7.16
N GLU A 24 21.06 5.39 -7.13
CA GLU A 24 22.28 5.87 -7.79
C GLU A 24 23.54 5.22 -7.19
N LYS A 25 23.65 5.15 -5.86
CA LYS A 25 24.77 4.52 -5.16
C LYS A 25 24.91 3.03 -5.51
N ASN A 26 23.78 2.33 -5.69
CA ASN A 26 23.74 0.92 -6.08
C ASN A 26 23.72 0.72 -7.62
N GLN A 27 24.02 1.77 -8.40
CA GLN A 27 24.07 1.75 -9.87
C GLN A 27 22.76 1.29 -10.54
N GLN A 28 21.62 1.47 -9.86
CA GLN A 28 20.28 1.14 -10.34
C GLN A 28 19.67 2.29 -11.18
N PHE A 29 20.44 2.80 -12.15
CA PHE A 29 20.06 4.00 -12.93
C PHE A 29 18.74 3.83 -13.69
N LYS A 30 18.50 2.64 -14.27
CA LYS A 30 17.22 2.33 -14.94
C LYS A 30 16.03 2.40 -14.00
N ALA A 31 16.21 1.96 -12.75
CA ALA A 31 15.16 2.01 -11.75
C ALA A 31 14.90 3.45 -11.30
N ALA A 32 15.95 4.26 -11.16
CA ALA A 32 15.85 5.69 -10.85
C ALA A 32 15.12 6.47 -11.97
N GLU A 33 15.43 6.20 -13.24
CA GLU A 33 14.69 6.77 -14.37
C GLU A 33 13.22 6.35 -14.35
N LYS A 34 12.96 5.04 -14.14
CA LYS A 34 11.59 4.54 -14.09
C LYS A 34 10.78 5.13 -12.94
N LEU A 35 11.43 5.37 -11.80
CA LEU A 35 10.83 6.02 -10.65
C LEU A 35 10.43 7.46 -10.98
N LYS A 36 11.28 8.23 -11.68
CA LYS A 36 10.96 9.58 -12.16
C LYS A 36 9.79 9.58 -13.16
N GLU A 37 9.71 8.59 -14.05
CA GLU A 37 8.58 8.45 -14.96
C GLU A 37 7.26 8.14 -14.23
N LEU A 38 7.31 7.32 -13.19
CA LEU A 38 6.13 6.90 -12.42
C LEU A 38 5.66 7.99 -11.43
N LEU A 39 6.60 8.77 -10.91
CA LEU A 39 6.39 9.81 -9.89
C LEU A 39 6.97 11.15 -10.36
N PRO A 40 6.48 11.74 -11.48
CA PRO A 40 7.06 12.96 -12.04
C PRO A 40 6.96 14.16 -11.08
N ASP A 41 5.92 14.18 -10.25
CA ASP A 41 5.66 15.21 -9.24
C ASP A 41 6.07 14.78 -7.82
N GLY A 42 6.73 13.62 -7.69
CA GLY A 42 7.16 13.02 -6.43
C GLY A 42 6.10 12.15 -5.72
N VAL A 43 6.55 11.46 -4.68
CA VAL A 43 5.76 10.51 -3.86
C VAL A 43 4.58 11.22 -3.19
N THR A 44 4.83 12.39 -2.58
CA THR A 44 3.81 13.19 -1.88
C THR A 44 2.65 13.54 -2.81
N ALA A 45 2.96 14.12 -3.96
CA ALA A 45 1.95 14.55 -4.91
C ALA A 45 1.15 13.37 -5.47
N LYS A 46 1.82 12.24 -5.73
CA LYS A 46 1.17 11.02 -6.22
C LYS A 46 0.19 10.46 -5.20
N ILE A 47 0.60 10.35 -3.95
CA ILE A 47 -0.29 9.91 -2.85
C ILE A 47 -1.47 10.87 -2.77
N GLN A 48 -1.26 12.18 -2.67
CA GLN A 48 -2.34 13.17 -2.59
C GLN A 48 -3.30 13.12 -3.78
N GLN A 49 -2.78 12.97 -5.00
CA GLN A 49 -3.57 12.80 -6.21
C GLN A 49 -4.47 11.57 -6.10
N MET A 50 -3.89 10.43 -5.70
CA MET A 50 -4.62 9.16 -5.60
C MET A 50 -5.60 9.13 -4.44
N LEU A 51 -5.33 9.86 -3.35
CA LEU A 51 -6.27 10.01 -2.25
C LEU A 51 -7.54 10.77 -2.69
N ARG A 52 -7.44 11.66 -3.68
CA ARG A 52 -8.57 12.45 -4.22
C ARG A 52 -9.42 11.73 -5.28
N ILE A 53 -8.90 10.69 -5.93
CA ILE A 53 -9.51 10.09 -7.16
C ILE A 53 -10.69 9.13 -6.88
N GLN A 54 -11.21 9.01 -5.67
CA GLN A 54 -11.78 7.73 -5.23
C GLN A 54 -13.31 7.63 -5.10
N GLU A 55 -14.04 8.74 -5.18
CA GLU A 55 -15.50 8.73 -4.90
C GLU A 55 -16.36 8.28 -6.10
N HIS A 56 -15.77 8.05 -7.28
CA HIS A 56 -16.51 7.80 -8.53
C HIS A 56 -16.13 6.52 -9.30
N GLU A 57 -15.34 5.60 -8.73
CA GLU A 57 -15.14 4.28 -9.35
C GLU A 57 -16.36 3.38 -9.08
N GLU A 58 -16.95 2.81 -10.13
CA GLU A 58 -18.14 1.94 -10.05
C GLU A 58 -17.91 0.70 -9.17
N ASN A 59 -16.64 0.31 -8.96
CA ASN A 59 -16.22 -0.83 -8.16
C ASN A 59 -15.46 -0.43 -6.88
N ALA A 60 -15.75 0.75 -6.33
CA ALA A 60 -15.16 1.17 -5.06
C ALA A 60 -15.62 0.27 -3.90
N VAL A 61 -14.67 -0.13 -3.06
CA VAL A 61 -14.87 -0.92 -1.85
C VAL A 61 -14.33 -0.17 -0.65
N LEU A 62 -14.74 -0.57 0.55
CA LEU A 62 -14.12 -0.09 1.78
C LEU A 62 -12.69 -0.67 1.88
N VAL A 63 -11.70 0.19 1.71
CA VAL A 63 -10.28 -0.14 1.89
C VAL A 63 -9.83 0.25 3.30
N HIS A 64 -8.93 -0.54 3.86
CA HIS A 64 -8.27 -0.28 5.15
C HIS A 64 -7.46 1.02 5.11
N GLY A 65 -6.71 1.23 4.02
CA GLY A 65 -5.88 2.41 3.79
C GLY A 65 -4.47 2.31 4.39
N ASP A 66 -4.28 1.51 5.44
CA ASP A 66 -2.98 1.25 6.07
C ASP A 66 -2.69 -0.27 6.26
N CYS A 67 -2.72 -1.04 5.18
CA CYS A 67 -2.77 -2.51 5.19
C CYS A 67 -1.38 -3.20 5.13
N TRP A 68 -0.41 -2.74 5.90
CA TRP A 68 0.89 -3.42 6.05
C TRP A 68 0.89 -4.39 7.25
N ASN A 69 1.90 -5.27 7.31
CA ASN A 69 1.94 -6.40 8.25
C ASN A 69 1.86 -6.00 9.73
N ASN A 70 2.27 -4.79 10.10
CA ASN A 70 2.23 -4.32 11.49
C ASN A 70 0.81 -4.06 12.01
N ASN A 71 -0.16 -3.87 11.11
CA ASN A 71 -1.57 -3.70 11.46
C ASN A 71 -2.35 -5.02 11.46
N TYR A 72 -1.65 -6.16 11.37
CA TYR A 72 -2.25 -7.48 11.41
C TYR A 72 -1.84 -8.25 12.67
N MET A 73 -2.83 -8.66 13.45
CA MET A 73 -2.64 -9.60 14.55
C MET A 73 -2.90 -11.02 14.07
N PHE A 74 -1.87 -11.85 14.14
CA PHE A 74 -1.95 -13.27 13.80
C PHE A 74 -2.12 -14.12 15.06
N LYS A 75 -3.10 -15.02 15.05
CA LYS A 75 -3.28 -16.03 16.09
C LYS A 75 -2.63 -17.32 15.64
N TYR A 76 -1.73 -17.86 16.45
CA TYR A 76 -1.05 -19.13 16.17
C TYR A 76 -1.57 -20.26 17.08
N PRO A 77 -1.71 -21.49 16.56
CA PRO A 77 -1.94 -22.68 17.39
C PRO A 77 -0.85 -22.86 18.46
N LYS A 78 -1.19 -23.54 19.56
CA LYS A 78 -0.21 -23.82 20.63
C LYS A 78 0.93 -24.73 20.15
N GLN A 79 0.62 -25.67 19.26
CA GLN A 79 1.55 -26.69 18.79
C GLN A 79 2.34 -26.27 17.54
N GLU A 80 1.85 -25.30 16.76
CA GLU A 80 2.47 -24.85 15.51
C GLU A 80 2.57 -23.32 15.48
N LYS A 81 3.80 -22.80 15.49
CA LYS A 81 4.07 -21.35 15.55
C LYS A 81 4.41 -20.73 14.19
N THR A 82 4.33 -21.50 13.10
CA THR A 82 4.71 -21.08 11.75
C THR A 82 3.51 -20.71 10.89
N LEU A 83 2.36 -21.36 11.10
CA LEU A 83 1.13 -21.10 10.35
C LEU A 83 0.06 -20.50 11.27
N PRO A 84 -0.42 -19.28 11.01
CA PRO A 84 -1.49 -18.69 11.80
C PRO A 84 -2.85 -19.33 11.47
N GLU A 85 -3.69 -19.54 12.49
CA GLU A 85 -5.06 -20.06 12.33
C GLU A 85 -6.09 -18.96 12.04
N SER A 86 -5.78 -17.70 12.37
CA SER A 86 -6.62 -16.55 12.06
C SER A 86 -5.82 -15.26 12.07
N VAL A 87 -6.36 -14.24 11.41
CA VAL A 87 -5.83 -12.88 11.37
C VAL A 87 -6.92 -11.89 11.78
N LYS A 88 -6.54 -10.84 12.51
CA LYS A 88 -7.37 -9.65 12.78
C LYS A 88 -6.64 -8.40 12.32
N PHE A 89 -7.40 -7.50 11.70
CA PHE A 89 -6.90 -6.22 11.23
C PHE A 89 -7.09 -5.21 12.36
N LEU A 90 -6.13 -4.30 12.51
CA LEU A 90 -6.11 -3.22 13.49
C LEU A 90 -5.96 -1.88 12.77
N ASP A 91 -6.30 -0.80 13.48
CA ASP A 91 -6.01 0.57 13.05
C ASP A 91 -6.67 1.00 11.73
N PHE A 92 -7.97 1.33 11.83
CA PHE A 92 -8.81 1.75 10.70
C PHE A 92 -8.83 3.27 10.50
N GLN A 93 -7.85 4.02 11.02
CA GLN A 93 -7.87 5.49 11.04
C GLN A 93 -7.89 6.18 9.67
N VAL A 94 -7.48 5.48 8.61
CA VAL A 94 -7.45 5.98 7.22
C VAL A 94 -8.37 5.21 6.27
N THR A 95 -9.34 4.47 6.81
CA THR A 95 -10.32 3.70 6.02
C THR A 95 -11.20 4.61 5.16
N LYS A 96 -11.48 4.17 3.92
CA LYS A 96 -12.28 4.94 2.95
C LYS A 96 -12.78 4.08 1.79
N LEU A 97 -13.60 4.65 0.92
CA LEU A 97 -13.99 4.01 -0.33
C LEU A 97 -12.92 4.22 -1.41
N SER A 98 -12.48 3.12 -2.04
CA SER A 98 -11.55 3.17 -3.17
C SER A 98 -11.49 1.85 -3.94
N SER A 99 -10.67 1.80 -4.99
CA SER A 99 -10.29 0.56 -5.64
C SER A 99 -9.65 -0.42 -4.62
N PRO A 100 -10.00 -1.73 -4.65
CA PRO A 100 -9.34 -2.75 -3.84
C PRO A 100 -7.82 -2.85 -4.08
N VAL A 101 -7.34 -2.36 -5.23
CA VAL A 101 -5.92 -2.34 -5.58
C VAL A 101 -5.11 -1.44 -4.66
N MET A 102 -5.72 -0.43 -4.05
CA MET A 102 -5.03 0.47 -3.13
C MET A 102 -4.42 -0.31 -1.96
N ASP A 103 -5.24 -1.11 -1.28
CA ASP A 103 -4.75 -1.98 -0.21
C ASP A 103 -3.88 -3.11 -0.78
N LEU A 104 -4.35 -3.80 -1.82
CA LEU A 104 -3.64 -4.98 -2.32
C LEU A 104 -2.21 -4.65 -2.79
N SER A 105 -2.05 -3.55 -3.52
CA SER A 105 -0.72 -3.11 -3.98
C SER A 105 0.15 -2.63 -2.83
N TYR A 106 -0.41 -1.87 -1.89
CA TYR A 106 0.35 -1.40 -0.74
C TYR A 106 0.84 -2.58 0.11
N HIS A 107 -0.04 -3.53 0.43
CA HIS A 107 0.32 -4.74 1.17
C HIS A 107 1.45 -5.51 0.47
N ILE A 108 1.25 -5.87 -0.81
CA ILE A 108 2.22 -6.65 -1.57
C ILE A 108 3.58 -5.94 -1.62
N TYR A 109 3.63 -4.65 -1.93
CA TYR A 109 4.90 -3.93 -2.04
C TYR A 109 5.56 -3.62 -0.70
N ALA A 110 4.80 -3.55 0.39
CA ALA A 110 5.35 -3.32 1.72
C ALA A 110 5.88 -4.60 2.39
N THR A 111 5.32 -5.77 2.06
CA THR A 111 5.59 -7.00 2.82
C THR A 111 6.18 -8.15 2.01
N ALA A 112 6.02 -8.18 0.68
CA ALA A 112 6.50 -9.29 -0.12
C ALA A 112 8.01 -9.22 -0.34
N SER A 113 8.66 -10.36 -0.21
CA SER A 113 10.05 -10.57 -0.64
C SER A 113 10.18 -10.50 -2.16
N GLU A 114 11.41 -10.35 -2.65
CA GLU A 114 11.72 -10.37 -4.09
C GLU A 114 11.19 -11.65 -4.77
N LYS A 115 11.32 -12.81 -4.10
CA LYS A 115 10.83 -14.10 -4.61
C LYS A 115 9.30 -14.14 -4.71
N GLU A 116 8.59 -13.53 -3.77
CA GLU A 116 7.12 -13.45 -3.80
C GLU A 116 6.65 -12.45 -4.86
N LEU A 117 7.33 -11.31 -5.01
CA LEU A 117 7.06 -10.33 -6.07
C LEU A 117 7.27 -10.91 -7.47
N ALA A 118 8.26 -11.80 -7.65
CA ALA A 118 8.44 -12.54 -8.90
C ALA A 118 7.21 -13.41 -9.26
N GLN A 119 6.39 -13.77 -8.28
CA GLN A 119 5.14 -14.52 -8.41
C GLN A 119 3.90 -13.62 -8.30
N LEU A 120 4.01 -12.32 -8.62
CA LEU A 120 2.91 -11.35 -8.49
C LEU A 120 1.59 -11.83 -9.10
N LYS A 121 1.63 -12.49 -10.26
CA LYS A 121 0.42 -13.03 -10.90
C LYS A 121 -0.32 -14.02 -10.01
N GLU A 122 0.42 -14.88 -9.30
CA GLU A 122 -0.17 -15.86 -8.38
C GLU A 122 -0.75 -15.18 -7.15
N LEU A 123 -0.07 -14.16 -6.60
CA LEU A 123 -0.60 -13.35 -5.50
C LEU A 123 -1.94 -12.69 -5.86
N LEU A 124 -2.05 -12.12 -7.07
CA LEU A 124 -3.29 -11.54 -7.57
C LEU A 124 -4.40 -12.60 -7.76
N GLN A 125 -4.04 -13.81 -8.21
CA GLN A 125 -4.98 -14.92 -8.34
C GLN A 125 -5.47 -15.43 -6.98
N ILE A 126 -4.60 -15.49 -5.97
CA ILE A 126 -4.97 -15.86 -4.59
C ILE A 126 -5.99 -14.86 -4.03
N TYR A 127 -5.72 -13.56 -4.18
CA TYR A 127 -6.64 -12.50 -3.78
C TYR A 127 -7.99 -12.64 -4.50
N TYR A 128 -7.97 -12.75 -5.83
CA TYR A 128 -9.19 -12.83 -6.63
C TYR A 128 -10.02 -14.09 -6.34
N SER A 129 -9.35 -15.23 -6.12
CA SER A 129 -10.03 -16.48 -5.76
C SER A 129 -10.73 -16.37 -4.41
N SER A 130 -10.10 -15.68 -3.45
CA SER A 130 -10.68 -15.42 -2.12
C SER A 130 -11.87 -14.47 -2.21
N LEU A 131 -11.73 -13.37 -2.96
CA LEU A 131 -12.82 -12.42 -3.24
C LEU A 131 -13.99 -13.11 -3.93
N SER A 132 -13.74 -13.86 -5.00
CA SER A 132 -14.74 -14.59 -5.76
C SER A 132 -15.49 -15.61 -4.90
N SER A 133 -14.78 -16.32 -4.03
CA SER A 133 -15.39 -17.25 -3.09
C SER A 133 -16.29 -16.55 -2.08
N MET A 134 -15.91 -15.37 -1.61
CA MET A 134 -16.72 -14.56 -0.70
C MET A 134 -17.97 -14.02 -1.40
N LEU A 135 -17.83 -13.44 -2.59
CA LEU A 135 -18.95 -12.93 -3.39
C LEU A 135 -19.99 -14.02 -3.67
N LYS A 136 -19.55 -15.23 -4.04
CA LYS A 136 -20.46 -16.38 -4.23
C LYS A 136 -21.21 -16.75 -2.95
N LYS A 137 -20.54 -16.74 -1.79
CA LYS A 137 -21.19 -16.99 -0.48
C LYS A 137 -22.24 -15.94 -0.13
N LEU A 138 -22.05 -14.70 -0.59
CA LEU A 138 -23.02 -13.60 -0.45
C LEU A 138 -24.11 -13.61 -1.52
N GLY A 139 -24.15 -14.62 -2.41
CA GLY A 139 -25.15 -14.76 -3.47
C GLY A 139 -24.89 -13.90 -4.72
N CYS A 140 -23.67 -13.37 -4.87
CA CYS A 140 -23.26 -12.57 -6.02
C CYS A 140 -22.51 -13.40 -7.07
N ASP A 141 -22.54 -12.95 -8.32
CA ASP A 141 -21.75 -13.50 -9.42
C ASP A 141 -20.47 -12.67 -9.62
N PRO A 142 -19.27 -13.19 -9.27
CA PRO A 142 -18.03 -12.43 -9.36
C PRO A 142 -17.74 -11.91 -10.77
N GLU A 143 -18.06 -12.68 -11.80
CA GLU A 143 -17.79 -12.31 -13.19
C GLU A 143 -18.64 -11.12 -13.66
N LYS A 144 -19.74 -10.82 -12.95
CA LYS A 144 -20.59 -9.65 -13.21
C LYS A 144 -20.25 -8.47 -12.31
N VAL A 145 -19.92 -8.74 -11.05
CA VAL A 145 -19.66 -7.69 -10.06
C VAL A 145 -18.26 -7.11 -10.20
N PHE A 146 -17.25 -7.98 -10.31
CA PHE A 146 -15.86 -7.58 -10.37
C PHE A 146 -15.03 -8.70 -11.01
N PRO A 147 -14.96 -8.78 -12.35
CA PRO A 147 -14.22 -9.83 -13.05
C PRO A 147 -12.70 -9.71 -12.84
N TYR A 148 -11.93 -10.77 -13.08
CA TYR A 148 -10.48 -10.77 -12.88
C TYR A 148 -9.79 -9.74 -13.78
N GLU A 149 -10.30 -9.56 -14.99
CA GLU A 149 -9.84 -8.57 -15.95
C GLU A 149 -9.98 -7.14 -15.40
N GLU A 150 -11.02 -6.88 -14.61
CA GLU A 150 -11.21 -5.60 -13.94
C GLU A 150 -10.17 -5.39 -12.83
N LEU A 151 -9.86 -6.44 -12.04
CA LEU A 151 -8.74 -6.38 -11.09
C LEU A 151 -7.43 -6.04 -11.79
N ILE A 152 -7.13 -6.67 -12.93
CA ILE A 152 -5.91 -6.41 -13.70
C ILE A 152 -5.92 -5.01 -14.32
N ARG A 153 -7.06 -4.53 -14.81
CA ARG A 153 -7.23 -3.16 -15.33
C ARG A 153 -6.94 -2.14 -14.22
N GLN A 154 -7.56 -2.31 -13.06
CA GLN A 154 -7.33 -1.46 -11.89
C GLN A 154 -5.90 -1.58 -11.38
N TRP A 155 -5.29 -2.78 -11.41
CA TRP A 155 -3.90 -2.98 -11.01
C TRP A 155 -2.96 -2.11 -11.82
N LYS A 156 -3.07 -2.14 -13.16
CA LYS A 156 -2.26 -1.30 -14.05
C LYS A 156 -2.44 0.20 -13.80
N LYS A 157 -3.63 0.62 -13.37
CA LYS A 157 -3.97 2.03 -13.13
C LYS A 157 -3.50 2.52 -11.76
N TYR A 158 -3.64 1.69 -10.72
CA TYR A 158 -3.55 2.13 -9.32
C TYR A 158 -2.38 1.52 -8.54
N SER A 159 -1.70 0.48 -9.04
CA SER A 159 -0.63 -0.18 -8.25
C SER A 159 0.56 0.74 -7.94
N CYS A 160 0.79 1.79 -8.75
CA CYS A 160 1.79 2.81 -8.43
C CYS A 160 1.51 3.54 -7.09
N PHE A 161 0.27 3.50 -6.58
CA PHE A 161 -0.04 3.92 -5.22
C PHE A 161 0.70 3.09 -4.19
N GLY A 162 0.57 1.76 -4.25
CA GLY A 162 1.17 0.87 -3.27
C GLY A 162 2.68 1.01 -3.25
N PHE A 163 3.30 1.22 -4.41
CA PHE A 163 4.74 1.47 -4.52
C PHE A 163 5.13 2.82 -3.88
N ALA A 164 4.35 3.89 -4.12
CA ALA A 164 4.57 5.19 -3.50
C ALA A 164 4.41 5.13 -1.97
N MET A 165 3.37 4.44 -1.48
CA MET A 165 3.13 4.23 -0.05
C MET A 165 4.19 3.36 0.61
N SER A 166 4.60 2.25 -0.02
CA SER A 166 5.64 1.38 0.55
C SER A 166 6.98 2.10 0.61
N SER A 167 7.31 2.91 -0.41
CA SER A 167 8.49 3.78 -0.39
C SER A 167 8.43 4.77 0.77
N PHE A 168 7.30 5.45 0.97
CA PHE A 168 7.09 6.38 2.08
C PHE A 168 7.18 5.71 3.45
N VAL A 169 6.59 4.53 3.63
CA VAL A 169 6.62 3.83 4.93
C VAL A 169 7.98 3.23 5.22
N LEU A 170 8.67 2.66 4.22
CA LEU A 170 10.04 2.17 4.38
C LEU A 170 10.97 3.28 4.86
N GLN A 171 10.77 4.50 4.35
CA GLN A 171 11.52 5.68 4.76
C GLN A 171 11.29 6.00 6.24
N ILE A 172 10.03 6.03 6.71
CA ILE A 172 9.72 6.25 8.14
C ILE A 172 10.35 5.18 9.02
N VAL A 173 10.30 3.92 8.59
CA VAL A 173 10.81 2.78 9.37
C VAL A 173 12.33 2.74 9.43
N LEU A 174 13.03 3.19 8.39
CA LEU A 174 14.49 3.17 8.30
C LEU A 174 15.17 4.45 8.82
N LEU A 175 14.43 5.54 9.06
CA LEU A 175 14.96 6.74 9.70
C LEU A 175 15.41 6.41 11.14
N GLU A 176 16.66 6.75 11.47
CA GLU A 176 17.17 6.58 12.83
C GLU A 176 16.41 7.47 13.81
N LYS A 177 16.23 7.03 15.07
CA LYS A 177 15.44 7.74 16.12
C LYS A 177 15.87 9.19 16.38
N GLU A 178 17.09 9.57 16.00
CA GLU A 178 17.60 10.92 16.16
C GLU A 178 17.08 11.87 15.06
N ASP A 179 16.55 11.31 13.97
CA ASP A 179 15.90 12.00 12.84
C ASP A 179 14.38 11.73 12.76
N THR A 180 13.79 11.01 13.73
CA THR A 180 12.35 10.71 13.72
C THR A 180 11.51 11.94 14.03
N ILE A 181 10.54 12.24 13.16
CA ILE A 181 9.48 13.19 13.42
C ILE A 181 8.51 12.53 14.40
N ASP A 182 8.14 13.26 15.44
CA ASP A 182 7.19 12.79 16.45
C ASP A 182 5.84 12.47 15.79
N ILE A 183 5.55 11.18 15.61
CA ILE A 183 4.35 10.69 14.93
C ILE A 183 3.10 11.05 15.75
N GLU A 184 3.24 11.21 17.08
CA GLU A 184 2.17 11.69 17.95
C GLU A 184 1.76 13.13 17.62
N ALA A 185 2.67 13.96 17.10
CA ALA A 185 2.36 15.32 16.65
C ALA A 185 1.63 15.35 15.29
N MET A 186 1.53 14.23 14.57
CA MET A 186 0.84 14.10 13.28
C MET A 186 -0.62 13.66 13.43
N GLY A 187 -0.96 12.94 14.49
CA GLY A 187 -2.33 12.65 14.89
C GLY A 187 -2.88 13.86 15.63
N GLY A 188 -3.58 14.75 14.92
CA GLY A 188 -4.16 15.95 15.52
C GLY A 188 -4.87 15.65 16.84
N GLU A 189 -4.52 16.39 17.88
CA GLU A 189 -5.25 16.38 19.15
C GLU A 189 -6.74 16.61 18.87
N ASN A 190 -7.58 15.74 19.45
CA ASN A 190 -9.04 15.85 19.41
C ASN A 190 -9.52 17.21 19.93
#